data_AF-Q6LAM1-F1
#
_entry.id   AF-Q6LAM1-F1
#
_cell.length_a   1.000
_cell.length_b   1.000
_cell.length_c   1.000
_cell.angle_alpha   90.00
_cell.angle_beta   90.00
_cell.angle_gamma   90.00
#
_symmetry.space_group_name_H-M   'P 1'
#
loop_
_entity.id
_entity.type
_entity.pdbx_description
1 polymer ?
#
loop_
_entity_poly.entity_id
_entity_poly.type
_entity_poly.pdbx_seq_one_letter_code
_entity_poly.pdbx_strand_id
1 'polypeptide(L)'
;KVTYTSQEDLVEKKCLAKKYTHLSCDKVFCQPWQRCIEGTCVCKLPYQCPKNGTAVCATNRRSFPTYCQQKSLECLHPGTKFLNNGTCTAEGKFSVSLKHGNTDSEGIVEVKLVDQDKTMFICKSSWSMREANVACLDLGFQQGADTQRRFKLSDLSINSTECLHVHCRGLETSLAECTFTKRRTMGYQDFADVVCYTQKADSPMDDFFQCVNGKYISQMKACDGINDCGDQSDELCCKACQGKGFHCKSGVCIPSQYQCNGEVDCITGEDEVGCAGFASVAQEETEILTADMDAERRRIKSLLPKLSCGVKNRMHIRRKR
;
A
#
# COMPACT_ATOMS: atom_id res chain seq x y z
N LYS A 1 -8.12 11.44 -32.85
CA LYS A 1 -7.89 12.75 -32.20
C LYS A 1 -7.95 12.52 -30.69
N VAL A 2 -6.80 12.38 -30.03
CA VAL A 2 -6.75 12.33 -28.57
C VAL A 2 -6.88 13.76 -28.09
N THR A 3 -8.06 14.11 -27.57
CA THR A 3 -8.30 15.39 -26.90
C THR A 3 -7.52 15.37 -25.59
N TYR A 4 -6.42 16.10 -25.51
CA TYR A 4 -5.77 16.42 -24.25
C TYR A 4 -6.74 17.31 -23.46
N THR A 5 -7.55 16.70 -22.59
CA THR A 5 -8.22 17.44 -21.51
C THR A 5 -7.13 18.03 -20.63
N SER A 6 -7.15 19.34 -20.42
CA SER A 6 -6.22 20.00 -19.49
C SER A 6 -6.30 19.32 -18.12
N GLN A 7 -5.15 18.91 -17.58
CA GLN A 7 -4.99 18.19 -16.30
C GLN A 7 -5.76 18.83 -15.13
N GLU A 8 -5.88 20.16 -15.13
CA GLU A 8 -6.65 20.92 -14.14
C GLU A 8 -8.13 20.52 -14.06
N ASP A 9 -8.68 19.90 -15.10
CA ASP A 9 -10.07 19.45 -15.13
C ASP A 9 -10.26 18.02 -14.57
N LEU A 10 -9.18 17.24 -14.41
CA LEU A 10 -9.24 15.89 -13.83
C LEU A 10 -9.48 15.92 -12.33
N VAL A 11 -9.04 16.98 -11.63
CA VAL A 11 -9.21 17.13 -10.19
C VAL A 11 -10.45 17.95 -9.84
N GLU A 12 -11.20 17.52 -8.82
CA GLU A 12 -12.39 18.25 -8.39
C GLU A 12 -12.06 19.26 -7.28
N LYS A 13 -12.05 20.57 -7.61
CA LYS A 13 -11.72 21.66 -6.67
C LYS A 13 -12.53 21.66 -5.37
N LYS A 14 -13.83 21.32 -5.44
CA LYS A 14 -14.70 21.25 -4.25
C LYS A 14 -14.29 20.11 -3.31
N CYS A 15 -13.85 19.00 -3.87
CA CYS A 15 -13.38 17.84 -3.12
C CYS A 15 -12.04 18.13 -2.42
N LEU A 16 -11.12 18.85 -3.08
CA LEU A 16 -9.82 19.22 -2.50
C LEU A 16 -9.94 20.07 -1.23
N ALA A 17 -10.99 20.90 -1.11
CA ALA A 17 -11.26 21.67 0.10
C ALA A 17 -11.51 20.80 1.35
N LYS A 18 -11.91 19.54 1.17
CA LYS A 18 -12.16 18.58 2.25
C LYS A 18 -10.91 17.80 2.68
N LYS A 19 -9.84 17.81 1.87
CA LYS A 19 -8.58 17.11 2.16
C LYS A 19 -8.78 15.65 2.58
N TYR A 20 -9.50 14.91 1.74
CA TYR A 20 -9.73 13.47 1.97
C TYR A 20 -8.42 12.69 1.99
N THR A 21 -8.36 11.66 2.83
CA THR A 21 -7.24 10.73 2.94
C THR A 21 -7.77 9.30 2.98
N HIS A 22 -6.88 8.30 3.05
CA HIS A 22 -7.23 6.90 3.28
C HIS A 22 -8.08 6.66 4.55
N LEU A 23 -8.19 7.66 5.44
CA LEU A 23 -9.05 7.62 6.63
C LEU A 23 -10.47 8.15 6.35
N SER A 24 -10.81 8.59 5.14
CA SER A 24 -12.12 9.17 4.84
C SER A 24 -13.09 8.12 4.30
N CYS A 25 -14.04 7.68 5.15
CA CYS A 25 -15.01 6.66 4.74
C CYS A 25 -16.06 7.13 3.71
N ASP A 26 -16.12 8.43 3.45
CA ASP A 26 -16.91 9.00 2.35
C ASP A 26 -16.35 8.61 0.96
N LYS A 27 -15.09 8.16 0.90
CA LYS A 27 -14.38 7.88 -0.35
C LYS A 27 -13.88 6.45 -0.48
N VAL A 28 -13.35 5.87 0.60
CA VAL A 28 -12.73 4.53 0.60
C VAL A 28 -13.13 3.73 1.83
N PHE A 29 -13.12 2.40 1.74
CA PHE A 29 -13.35 1.55 2.90
C PHE A 29 -12.23 1.68 3.95
N CYS A 30 -12.63 1.76 5.22
CA CYS A 30 -11.68 1.70 6.33
C CYS A 30 -10.95 0.34 6.40
N GLN A 31 -9.79 0.34 7.05
CA GLN A 31 -9.04 -0.90 7.29
C GLN A 31 -9.75 -1.82 8.28
N PRO A 32 -9.45 -3.14 8.28
CA PRO A 32 -10.13 -4.08 9.17
C PRO A 32 -10.01 -3.77 10.66
N TRP A 33 -8.94 -3.07 11.07
CA TRP A 33 -8.68 -2.63 12.45
C TRP A 33 -9.24 -1.21 12.76
N GLN A 34 -10.09 -0.67 11.89
CA GLN A 34 -10.76 0.62 12.05
C GLN A 34 -12.28 0.47 11.93
N ARG A 35 -13.01 1.54 12.27
CA ARG A 35 -14.45 1.69 12.04
C ARG A 35 -14.75 3.11 11.57
N CYS A 36 -15.76 3.29 10.73
CA CYS A 36 -16.20 4.60 10.27
C CYS A 36 -17.08 5.27 11.34
N ILE A 37 -16.73 6.49 11.74
CA ILE A 37 -17.48 7.36 12.65
C ILE A 37 -17.37 8.77 12.09
N GLU A 38 -18.52 9.43 11.85
CA GLU A 38 -18.57 10.81 11.35
C GLU A 38 -17.73 11.05 10.08
N GLY A 39 -17.78 10.13 9.11
CA GLY A 39 -17.04 10.25 7.85
C GLY A 39 -15.53 9.95 7.96
N THR A 40 -15.05 9.55 9.14
CA THR A 40 -13.63 9.24 9.39
C THR A 40 -13.41 7.84 9.97
N CYS A 41 -12.38 7.15 9.51
CA CYS A 41 -11.93 5.86 9.99
C CYS A 41 -11.15 6.03 11.30
N VAL A 42 -11.75 5.61 12.40
CA VAL A 42 -11.17 5.68 13.74
C VAL A 42 -10.69 4.29 14.17
N CYS A 43 -9.57 4.24 14.87
CA CYS A 43 -9.02 3.00 15.42
C CYS A 43 -10.06 2.29 16.30
N LYS A 44 -10.24 0.98 16.05
CA LYS A 44 -11.08 0.15 16.91
C LYS A 44 -10.24 -0.47 18.02
N LEU A 45 -10.88 -0.85 19.13
CA LEU A 45 -10.16 -1.44 20.25
C LEU A 45 -9.71 -2.88 19.90
N PRO A 46 -8.55 -3.36 20.37
CA PRO A 46 -8.03 -4.67 19.96
C PRO A 46 -9.00 -5.83 20.19
N TYR A 47 -9.78 -5.80 21.28
CA TYR A 47 -10.76 -6.85 21.56
C TYR A 47 -11.96 -6.87 20.58
N GLN A 48 -12.16 -5.82 19.77
CA GLN A 48 -13.19 -5.75 18.73
C GLN A 48 -12.75 -6.40 17.40
N CYS A 49 -11.49 -6.85 17.31
CA CYS A 49 -11.01 -7.61 16.16
C CYS A 49 -11.55 -9.05 16.17
N PRO A 50 -11.78 -9.65 14.98
CA PRO A 50 -12.00 -11.09 14.87
C PRO A 50 -10.85 -11.86 15.51
N LYS A 51 -11.19 -12.93 16.25
CA LYS A 51 -10.22 -13.76 16.98
C LYS A 51 -9.65 -14.92 16.16
N ASN A 52 -10.05 -15.05 14.90
CA ASN A 52 -9.60 -16.10 13.99
C ASN A 52 -8.47 -15.58 13.09
N GLY A 53 -7.24 -15.99 13.38
CA GLY A 53 -6.03 -15.63 12.64
C GLY A 53 -4.80 -16.27 13.25
N THR A 54 -3.62 -15.91 12.75
CA THR A 54 -2.33 -16.36 13.28
C THR A 54 -1.74 -15.33 14.25
N ALA A 55 -0.95 -15.82 15.21
CA ALA A 55 -0.20 -14.95 16.12
C ALA A 55 0.79 -14.09 15.33
N VAL A 56 1.08 -12.89 15.84
CA VAL A 56 2.09 -11.99 15.25
C VAL A 56 2.97 -11.36 16.33
N CYS A 57 4.13 -10.87 15.92
CA CYS A 57 5.06 -10.14 16.78
C CYS A 57 5.18 -8.68 16.36
N ALA A 58 5.24 -7.78 17.34
CA ALA A 58 5.56 -6.37 17.14
C ALA A 58 7.01 -6.03 17.50
N THR A 59 7.46 -4.83 17.11
CA THR A 59 8.82 -4.30 17.37
C THR A 59 9.21 -4.21 18.84
N ASN A 60 8.25 -4.06 19.75
CA ASN A 60 8.48 -4.11 21.21
C ASN A 60 8.57 -5.54 21.76
N ARG A 61 8.68 -6.56 20.89
CA ARG A 61 8.72 -7.99 21.21
C ARG A 61 7.49 -8.49 21.98
N ARG A 62 6.36 -7.79 21.83
CA ARG A 62 5.07 -8.24 22.34
C ARG A 62 4.40 -9.12 21.29
N SER A 63 3.96 -10.31 21.71
CA SER A 63 3.14 -11.19 20.87
C SER A 63 1.66 -10.80 20.98
N PHE A 64 0.97 -10.85 19.84
CA PHE A 64 -0.46 -10.64 19.72
C PHE A 64 -1.14 -11.89 19.17
N PRO A 65 -2.33 -12.26 19.70
CA PRO A 65 -3.09 -13.41 19.21
C PRO A 65 -3.42 -13.37 17.71
N THR A 66 -3.72 -12.18 17.16
CA THR A 66 -4.00 -12.01 15.73
C THR A 66 -3.41 -10.72 15.16
N TYR A 67 -3.17 -10.69 13.85
CA TYR A 67 -2.67 -9.51 13.14
C TYR A 67 -3.53 -8.25 13.35
N CYS A 68 -4.87 -8.38 13.31
CA CYS A 68 -5.78 -7.27 13.54
C CYS A 68 -5.57 -6.59 14.91
N GLN A 69 -5.24 -7.36 15.95
CA GLN A 69 -5.03 -6.83 17.30
C GLN A 69 -3.74 -6.01 17.40
N GLN A 70 -2.68 -6.45 16.72
CA GLN A 70 -1.43 -5.68 16.64
C GLN A 70 -1.66 -4.36 15.91
N LYS A 71 -2.28 -4.38 14.72
CA LYS A 71 -2.55 -3.15 13.94
C LYS A 71 -3.53 -2.19 14.62
N SER A 72 -4.53 -2.70 15.33
CA SER A 72 -5.44 -1.84 16.11
C SER A 72 -4.73 -1.18 17.30
N LEU A 73 -3.84 -1.91 18.00
CA LEU A 73 -3.03 -1.30 19.06
C LEU A 73 -2.04 -0.29 18.49
N GLU A 74 -1.39 -0.59 17.37
CA GLU A 74 -0.50 0.34 16.67
C GLU A 74 -1.23 1.61 16.22
N CYS A 75 -2.47 1.49 15.75
CA CYS A 75 -3.32 2.63 15.40
C CYS A 75 -3.61 3.52 16.62
N LEU A 76 -3.84 2.93 17.80
CA LEU A 76 -4.08 3.66 19.04
C LEU A 76 -2.78 4.25 19.65
N HIS A 77 -1.68 3.53 19.49
CA HIS A 77 -0.36 3.86 20.04
C HIS A 77 0.69 3.75 18.94
N PRO A 78 0.90 4.83 18.16
CA PRO A 78 1.79 4.81 17.01
C PRO A 78 3.23 4.47 17.45
N GLY A 79 3.92 3.70 16.59
CA GLY A 79 5.29 3.25 16.82
C GLY A 79 5.44 1.77 17.17
N THR A 80 4.37 1.07 17.57
CA THR A 80 4.39 -0.39 17.79
C THR A 80 4.22 -1.14 16.45
N LYS A 81 5.17 -0.97 15.54
CA LYS A 81 5.16 -1.55 14.18
C LYS A 81 5.19 -3.09 14.19
N PHE A 82 4.70 -3.70 13.11
CA PHE A 82 4.82 -5.13 12.85
C PHE A 82 6.29 -5.57 12.72
N LEU A 83 6.60 -6.80 13.15
CA LEU A 83 7.95 -7.36 13.07
C LEU A 83 7.98 -8.70 12.34
N ASN A 84 7.24 -9.70 12.81
CA ASN A 84 7.24 -11.04 12.22
C ASN A 84 5.88 -11.73 12.38
N ASN A 85 5.58 -12.65 11.47
CA ASN A 85 4.48 -13.59 11.61
C ASN A 85 4.84 -14.67 12.65
N GLY A 86 3.86 -15.07 13.45
CA GLY A 86 4.06 -16.04 14.54
C GLY A 86 4.55 -15.42 15.84
N THR A 87 5.27 -16.21 16.63
CA THR A 87 5.79 -15.81 17.94
C THR A 87 7.03 -14.95 17.82
N CYS A 88 7.26 -14.07 18.81
CA CYS A 88 8.46 -13.24 18.84
C CYS A 88 9.73 -14.08 19.05
N THR A 89 10.78 -13.75 18.29
CA THR A 89 12.13 -14.28 18.47
C THR A 89 12.96 -13.34 19.35
N ALA A 90 13.90 -13.89 20.13
CA ALA A 90 14.70 -13.09 21.07
C ALA A 90 15.70 -12.16 20.36
N GLU A 91 16.27 -12.62 19.25
CA GLU A 91 17.33 -11.95 18.48
C GLU A 91 16.87 -11.43 17.11
N GLY A 92 15.70 -11.86 16.63
CA GLY A 92 15.21 -11.47 15.31
C GLY A 92 14.89 -9.98 15.24
N LYS A 93 15.56 -9.29 14.32
CA LYS A 93 15.39 -7.86 14.10
C LYS A 93 15.27 -7.59 12.60
N PHE A 94 14.19 -6.93 12.21
CA PHE A 94 14.02 -6.37 10.87
C PHE A 94 14.74 -5.03 10.79
N SER A 95 15.45 -4.76 9.70
CA SER A 95 16.10 -3.45 9.50
C SER A 95 16.17 -3.08 8.03
N VAL A 96 15.85 -1.82 7.73
CA VAL A 96 15.96 -1.21 6.40
C VAL A 96 17.07 -0.16 6.47
N SER A 97 17.91 -0.11 5.44
CA SER A 97 18.95 0.92 5.35
C SER A 97 19.19 1.37 3.91
N LEU A 98 19.70 2.59 3.75
CA LEU A 98 20.12 3.14 2.47
C LEU A 98 21.64 3.08 2.36
N LYS A 99 22.14 2.52 1.26
CA LYS A 99 23.58 2.48 0.96
C LYS A 99 23.91 3.27 -0.29
N HIS A 100 25.15 3.74 -0.34
CA HIS A 100 25.73 4.46 -1.46
C HIS A 100 25.02 5.77 -1.82
N GLY A 101 24.18 6.32 -0.94
CA GLY A 101 23.60 7.64 -1.09
C GLY A 101 24.59 8.76 -0.80
N ASN A 102 24.42 9.92 -1.45
CA ASN A 102 25.21 11.10 -1.10
C ASN A 102 24.66 11.80 0.16
N THR A 103 23.39 11.58 0.47
CA THR A 103 22.70 12.10 1.66
C THR A 103 22.02 10.96 2.43
N ASP A 104 21.48 11.26 3.61
CA ASP A 104 20.67 10.36 4.42
C ASP A 104 19.28 10.09 3.85
N SER A 105 18.86 10.86 2.84
CA SER A 105 17.55 10.78 2.19
C SER A 105 17.55 10.07 0.84
N GLU A 106 18.68 9.55 0.37
CA GLU A 106 18.75 8.85 -0.92
C GLU A 106 19.69 7.65 -0.85
N GLY A 107 19.52 6.69 -1.76
CA GLY A 107 20.44 5.56 -1.92
C GLY A 107 19.79 4.30 -2.45
N ILE A 108 20.54 3.21 -2.42
CA ILE A 108 20.06 1.87 -2.76
C ILE A 108 19.48 1.20 -1.51
N VAL A 109 18.31 0.57 -1.68
CA VAL A 109 17.58 -0.05 -0.56
C VAL A 109 18.18 -1.40 -0.20
N GLU A 110 18.61 -1.52 1.05
CA GLU A 110 19.03 -2.77 1.68
C GLU A 110 18.05 -3.19 2.78
N VAL A 111 17.70 -4.48 2.80
CA VAL A 111 16.81 -5.07 3.79
C VAL A 111 17.50 -6.23 4.50
N LYS A 112 17.49 -6.18 5.83
CA LYS A 112 17.81 -7.31 6.71
C LYS A 112 16.49 -7.89 7.23
N LEU A 113 16.14 -9.08 6.77
CA LEU A 113 14.95 -9.82 7.19
C LEU A 113 15.11 -10.33 8.64
N VAL A 114 14.01 -10.60 9.32
CA VAL A 114 14.01 -11.09 10.71
C VAL A 114 14.72 -12.45 10.84
N ASP A 115 14.52 -13.32 9.85
CA ASP A 115 14.95 -14.72 9.90
C ASP A 115 16.36 -14.94 9.29
N GLN A 116 17.00 -13.90 8.76
CA GLN A 116 18.28 -14.02 8.07
C GLN A 116 19.27 -12.94 8.51
N ASP A 117 20.52 -13.34 8.74
CA ASP A 117 21.59 -12.37 9.03
C ASP A 117 22.12 -11.65 7.78
N LYS A 118 21.92 -12.25 6.60
CA LYS A 118 22.34 -11.68 5.33
C LYS A 118 21.45 -10.50 4.96
N THR A 119 22.07 -9.35 4.76
CA THR A 119 21.40 -8.18 4.16
C THR A 119 21.37 -8.35 2.65
N MET A 120 20.23 -8.07 2.03
CA MET A 120 20.01 -8.22 0.59
C MET A 120 19.45 -6.94 -0.01
N PHE A 121 19.68 -6.77 -1.31
CA PHE A 121 19.15 -5.66 -2.09
C PHE A 121 17.78 -6.01 -2.69
N ILE A 122 16.99 -4.99 -2.99
CA ILE A 122 15.71 -5.12 -3.68
C ILE A 122 15.89 -5.04 -5.20
N CYS A 123 15.17 -5.87 -5.94
CA CYS A 123 15.16 -5.82 -7.41
C CYS A 123 14.36 -4.60 -7.89
N LYS A 124 14.92 -3.81 -8.81
CA LYS A 124 14.24 -2.65 -9.40
C LYS A 124 12.98 -3.01 -10.18
N SER A 125 12.93 -4.20 -10.79
CA SER A 125 11.77 -4.70 -11.53
C SER A 125 10.51 -4.87 -10.68
N SER A 126 10.68 -5.06 -9.36
CA SER A 126 9.58 -5.19 -8.39
C SER A 126 9.31 -3.91 -7.61
N TRP A 127 10.03 -2.82 -7.91
CA TRP A 127 9.99 -1.60 -7.12
C TRP A 127 9.03 -0.57 -7.72
N SER A 128 8.07 -0.11 -6.91
CA SER A 128 7.12 0.92 -7.30
C SER A 128 6.92 1.96 -6.19
N MET A 129 6.06 2.96 -6.45
CA MET A 129 5.71 3.96 -5.43
C MET A 129 4.99 3.38 -4.22
N ARG A 130 4.34 2.21 -4.35
CA ARG A 130 3.71 1.53 -3.21
C ARG A 130 4.75 1.14 -2.16
N GLU A 131 5.83 0.49 -2.58
CA GLU A 131 6.90 0.06 -1.69
C GLU A 131 7.77 1.25 -1.25
N ALA A 132 8.01 2.22 -2.14
CA ALA A 132 8.87 3.37 -1.85
C ALA A 132 8.33 4.26 -0.71
N ASN A 133 7.03 4.54 -0.70
CA ASN A 133 6.41 5.32 0.38
C ASN A 133 6.53 4.61 1.74
N VAL A 134 6.29 3.30 1.79
CA VAL A 134 6.40 2.49 3.00
C VAL A 134 7.85 2.41 3.47
N ALA A 135 8.82 2.29 2.55
CA ALA A 135 10.24 2.27 2.88
C ALA A 135 10.71 3.57 3.54
N CYS A 136 10.35 4.71 2.96
CA CYS A 136 10.69 6.01 3.52
C CYS A 136 9.99 6.26 4.86
N LEU A 137 8.74 5.80 5.01
CA LEU A 137 8.03 5.84 6.29
C LEU A 137 8.75 5.01 7.37
N ASP A 138 9.28 3.84 7.01
CA ASP A 138 10.03 3.01 7.95
C ASP A 138 11.35 3.66 8.39
N LEU A 139 12.01 4.38 7.48
CA LEU A 139 13.23 5.16 7.70
C LEU A 139 13.00 6.49 8.44
N GLY A 140 11.74 6.88 8.71
CA GLY A 140 11.38 8.06 9.49
C GLY A 140 10.86 9.25 8.68
N PHE A 141 10.86 9.18 7.35
CA PHE A 141 10.32 10.21 6.47
C PHE A 141 8.80 10.10 6.37
N GLN A 142 8.08 10.88 7.19
CA GLN A 142 6.62 10.82 7.33
C GLN A 142 5.85 11.15 6.03
N GLN A 143 6.48 11.83 5.08
CA GLN A 143 5.88 12.23 3.79
C GLN A 143 6.12 11.22 2.66
N GLY A 144 6.78 10.09 2.96
CA GLY A 144 7.07 9.04 1.99
C GLY A 144 8.18 9.41 1.01
N ALA A 145 8.15 8.79 -0.18
CA ALA A 145 9.15 8.97 -1.22
C ALA A 145 8.84 10.15 -2.14
N ASP A 146 9.90 10.69 -2.76
CA ASP A 146 9.82 11.70 -3.81
C ASP A 146 9.53 11.03 -5.17
N THR A 147 8.59 11.59 -5.92
CA THR A 147 8.15 11.05 -7.20
C THR A 147 8.91 11.61 -8.39
N GLN A 148 9.52 12.79 -8.22
CA GLN A 148 10.16 13.57 -9.28
C GLN A 148 11.67 13.35 -9.30
N ARG A 149 12.27 13.17 -8.12
CA ARG A 149 13.70 12.88 -7.99
C ARG A 149 13.98 11.39 -8.19
N ARG A 150 15.11 11.11 -8.83
CA ARG A 150 15.65 9.76 -9.03
C ARG A 150 17.10 9.77 -8.66
N PHE A 151 17.52 8.71 -7.97
CA PHE A 151 18.90 8.57 -7.57
C PHE A 151 19.64 7.78 -8.66
N LYS A 152 20.64 8.41 -9.27
CA LYS A 152 21.51 7.76 -10.25
C LYS A 152 22.83 7.44 -9.57
N LEU A 153 23.10 6.15 -9.46
CA LEU A 153 24.35 5.65 -8.92
C LEU A 153 25.44 5.74 -10.00
N SER A 154 26.63 6.24 -9.64
CA SER A 154 27.79 6.27 -10.53
C SER A 154 28.56 4.95 -10.38
N ASP A 155 28.63 4.16 -11.45
CA ASP A 155 29.39 2.91 -11.65
C ASP A 155 29.77 2.15 -10.36
N LEU A 156 28.79 1.51 -9.72
CA LEU A 156 29.10 0.42 -8.79
C LEU A 156 29.12 -0.92 -9.53
N SER A 157 30.06 -1.77 -9.14
CA SER A 157 30.04 -3.20 -9.42
C SER A 157 29.61 -3.94 -8.15
N ILE A 158 28.31 -4.00 -7.90
CA ILE A 158 27.74 -4.84 -6.83
C ILE A 158 27.73 -6.31 -7.28
N ASN A 159 28.65 -7.11 -6.75
CA ASN A 159 28.87 -8.51 -7.12
C ASN A 159 27.82 -9.51 -6.56
N SER A 160 26.56 -9.07 -6.37
CA SER A 160 25.46 -9.92 -5.91
C SER A 160 24.50 -10.22 -7.05
N THR A 161 24.20 -11.51 -7.27
CA THR A 161 23.23 -12.00 -8.26
C THR A 161 21.86 -12.34 -7.65
N GLU A 162 21.73 -12.11 -6.34
CA GLU A 162 20.50 -12.33 -5.57
C GLU A 162 19.87 -10.98 -5.22
N CYS A 163 18.57 -10.86 -5.44
CA CYS A 163 17.78 -9.73 -5.00
C CYS A 163 16.40 -10.18 -4.51
N LEU A 164 15.77 -9.31 -3.72
CA LEU A 164 14.43 -9.52 -3.18
C LEU A 164 13.38 -8.83 -4.06
N HIS A 165 12.35 -9.57 -4.43
CA HIS A 165 11.11 -9.01 -4.94
C HIS A 165 10.22 -8.61 -3.76
N VAL A 166 9.76 -7.37 -3.75
CA VAL A 166 8.90 -6.81 -2.71
C VAL A 166 7.57 -6.44 -3.34
N HIS A 167 6.49 -6.73 -2.63
CA HIS A 167 5.16 -6.28 -3.03
C HIS A 167 4.39 -5.77 -1.81
N CYS A 168 4.05 -4.49 -1.84
CA CYS A 168 3.21 -3.82 -0.84
C CYS A 168 1.90 -3.33 -1.49
N ARG A 169 0.88 -3.06 -0.66
CA ARG A 169 -0.35 -2.36 -1.03
C ARG A 169 -0.12 -0.84 -1.12
N GLY A 170 0.72 -0.27 -0.26
CA GLY A 170 1.07 1.15 -0.18
C GLY A 170 0.42 1.93 0.97
N LEU A 171 -0.14 1.25 1.97
CA LEU A 171 -0.68 1.84 3.22
C LEU A 171 -0.09 1.20 4.49
N GLU A 172 0.88 0.32 4.31
CA GLU A 172 1.64 -0.31 5.38
C GLU A 172 2.49 0.72 6.13
N THR A 173 2.83 0.38 7.36
CA THR A 173 3.63 1.25 8.25
C THR A 173 5.10 0.86 8.30
N SER A 174 5.42 -0.36 7.87
CA SER A 174 6.78 -0.88 7.75
C SER A 174 6.86 -1.91 6.62
N LEU A 175 8.02 -2.02 5.98
CA LEU A 175 8.25 -3.03 4.95
C LEU A 175 8.15 -4.46 5.49
N ALA A 176 8.27 -4.66 6.82
CA ALA A 176 8.10 -5.97 7.44
C ALA A 176 6.71 -6.59 7.20
N GLU A 177 5.70 -5.78 6.86
CA GLU A 177 4.33 -6.23 6.56
C GLU A 177 4.18 -6.76 5.13
N CYS A 178 5.07 -6.35 4.23
CA CYS A 178 5.00 -6.66 2.81
C CYS A 178 5.57 -8.05 2.51
N THR A 179 5.18 -8.62 1.38
CA THR A 179 5.72 -9.92 0.96
C THR A 179 7.10 -9.76 0.32
N PHE A 180 8.02 -10.62 0.75
CA PHE A 180 9.36 -10.77 0.18
C PHE A 180 9.52 -12.14 -0.47
N THR A 181 9.91 -12.14 -1.74
CA THR A 181 10.27 -13.36 -2.49
C THR A 181 11.71 -13.27 -2.97
N LYS A 182 12.46 -14.36 -2.84
CA LYS A 182 13.84 -14.40 -3.34
C LYS A 182 13.83 -14.73 -4.83
N ARG A 183 14.54 -13.94 -5.65
CA ARG A 183 14.71 -14.23 -7.08
C ARG A 183 16.18 -14.05 -7.48
N ARG A 184 16.64 -14.93 -8.39
CA ARG A 184 17.97 -14.84 -8.98
C ARG A 184 17.89 -14.04 -10.27
N THR A 185 18.76 -13.04 -10.41
CA THR A 185 18.84 -12.21 -11.63
C THR A 185 20.05 -12.62 -12.45
N MET A 186 19.83 -12.95 -13.73
CA MET A 186 20.89 -13.28 -14.68
C MET A 186 21.37 -12.00 -15.38
N GLY A 187 22.39 -11.34 -14.82
CA GLY A 187 23.06 -10.19 -15.44
C GLY A 187 22.53 -8.81 -15.03
N TYR A 188 23.46 -7.84 -15.07
CA TYR A 188 23.44 -6.40 -14.74
C TYR A 188 22.51 -5.86 -13.62
N GLN A 189 23.10 -5.02 -12.77
CA GLN A 189 22.72 -4.66 -11.40
C GLN A 189 21.59 -3.62 -11.31
N ASP A 190 20.37 -3.99 -11.70
CA ASP A 190 19.19 -3.14 -11.50
C ASP A 190 18.62 -3.33 -10.07
N PHE A 191 19.29 -2.72 -9.10
CA PHE A 191 18.81 -2.61 -7.72
C PHE A 191 17.87 -1.41 -7.55
N ALA A 192 16.94 -1.52 -6.61
CA ALA A 192 15.99 -0.45 -6.34
C ALA A 192 16.66 0.73 -5.65
N ASP A 193 16.57 1.90 -6.28
CA ASP A 193 16.90 3.18 -5.70
C ASP A 193 15.67 3.84 -5.05
N VAL A 194 15.91 4.66 -4.04
CA VAL A 194 14.87 5.50 -3.44
C VAL A 194 15.43 6.87 -3.08
N VAL A 195 14.60 7.89 -3.27
CA VAL A 195 14.82 9.23 -2.75
C VAL A 195 13.63 9.55 -1.85
N CYS A 196 13.87 9.68 -0.57
CA CYS A 196 12.86 10.08 0.40
C CYS A 196 12.60 11.58 0.32
N TYR A 197 11.34 11.97 0.49
CA TYR A 197 10.95 13.36 0.32
C TYR A 197 11.53 14.22 1.44
N THR A 198 12.33 15.23 1.07
CA THR A 198 12.83 16.26 1.99
C THR A 198 12.15 17.58 1.67
N GLN A 199 11.63 18.26 2.69
CA GLN A 199 11.05 19.60 2.55
C GLN A 199 12.13 20.60 2.14
N LYS A 200 12.33 20.80 0.84
CA LYS A 200 13.05 21.96 0.31
C LYS A 200 12.05 22.91 -0.34
N ALA A 201 12.22 24.18 0.02
CA ALA A 201 11.43 25.34 -0.42
C ALA A 201 11.71 25.71 -1.88
N ASP A 202 11.71 24.73 -2.79
CA ASP A 202 11.61 25.05 -4.21
C ASP A 202 10.15 25.43 -4.46
N SER A 203 9.93 26.75 -4.51
CA SER A 203 8.64 27.37 -4.78
C SER A 203 8.04 26.79 -6.07
N PRO A 204 6.73 26.51 -6.11
CA PRO A 204 6.12 25.84 -7.25
C PRO A 204 6.12 26.76 -8.48
N MET A 205 6.79 26.34 -9.56
CA MET A 205 6.32 26.62 -10.94
C MET A 205 4.86 26.13 -11.09
N ASP A 206 4.10 26.66 -12.03
CA ASP A 206 2.63 26.55 -12.14
C ASP A 206 1.96 25.13 -12.16
N ASP A 207 2.69 24.01 -12.04
CA ASP A 207 2.18 22.65 -12.31
C ASP A 207 2.35 21.62 -11.16
N PHE A 208 2.19 22.03 -9.89
CA PHE A 208 2.28 21.11 -8.74
C PHE A 208 0.92 20.80 -8.09
N PHE A 209 0.76 19.55 -7.66
CA PHE A 209 -0.31 19.10 -6.77
C PHE A 209 0.23 18.92 -5.35
N GLN A 210 -0.47 19.50 -4.37
CA GLN A 210 -0.12 19.39 -2.96
C GLN A 210 -0.95 18.28 -2.30
N CYS A 211 -0.27 17.25 -1.79
CA CYS A 211 -0.85 16.20 -0.96
C CYS A 211 -1.35 16.75 0.39
N VAL A 212 -2.25 16.02 1.06
CA VAL A 212 -2.73 16.42 2.40
C VAL A 212 -1.61 16.40 3.44
N ASN A 213 -0.68 15.44 3.34
CA ASN A 213 0.52 15.36 4.17
C ASN A 213 1.60 16.44 3.87
N GLY A 214 1.35 17.34 2.90
CA GLY A 214 2.24 18.44 2.54
C GLY A 214 3.32 18.12 1.51
N LYS A 215 3.38 16.90 0.98
CA LYS A 215 4.24 16.55 -0.16
C LYS A 215 3.76 17.23 -1.44
N TYR A 216 4.70 17.65 -2.28
CA TYR A 216 4.41 18.20 -3.61
C TYR A 216 4.80 17.20 -4.70
N ILE A 217 3.87 16.92 -5.60
CA ILE A 217 4.06 16.05 -6.76
C ILE A 217 3.69 16.79 -8.03
N SER A 218 4.15 16.31 -9.19
CA SER A 218 3.68 16.85 -10.47
C SER A 218 2.18 16.58 -10.62
N GLN A 219 1.46 17.52 -11.23
CA GLN A 219 0.02 17.35 -11.52
C GLN A 219 -0.28 16.09 -12.35
N MET A 220 0.69 15.62 -13.15
CA MET A 220 0.64 14.37 -13.93
C MET A 220 0.54 13.09 -13.08
N LYS A 221 0.94 13.18 -11.81
CA LYS A 221 0.97 12.08 -10.85
C LYS A 221 -0.28 12.03 -9.97
N ALA A 222 -1.18 13.00 -10.14
CA ALA A 222 -2.48 12.95 -9.47
C ALA A 222 -3.49 12.21 -10.35
N CYS A 223 -4.38 11.45 -9.71
CA CYS A 223 -5.45 10.70 -10.35
C CYS A 223 -4.95 9.65 -11.36
N ASP A 224 -3.76 9.06 -11.17
CA ASP A 224 -3.18 8.10 -12.13
C ASP A 224 -3.36 6.62 -11.73
N GLY A 225 -4.05 6.38 -10.61
CA GLY A 225 -4.24 5.06 -9.99
C GLY A 225 -3.09 4.66 -9.08
N ILE A 226 -2.09 5.53 -8.84
CA ILE A 226 -0.94 5.29 -7.97
C ILE A 226 -1.07 6.19 -6.75
N ASN A 227 -0.85 5.62 -5.56
CA ASN A 227 -0.75 6.42 -4.33
C ASN A 227 0.64 7.05 -4.25
N ASP A 228 0.86 8.14 -4.98
CA ASP A 228 2.09 8.91 -4.96
C ASP A 228 2.22 9.68 -3.65
N CYS A 229 1.12 10.17 -3.06
CA CYS A 229 1.14 10.90 -1.79
C CYS A 229 1.51 10.03 -0.57
N GLY A 230 1.16 8.75 -0.57
CA GLY A 230 1.34 7.81 0.55
C GLY A 230 0.12 7.70 1.47
N ASP A 231 -0.81 8.66 1.41
CA ASP A 231 -2.05 8.71 2.19
C ASP A 231 -3.33 8.74 1.32
N GLN A 232 -3.19 8.46 0.01
CA GLN A 232 -4.21 8.50 -1.05
C GLN A 232 -4.78 9.89 -1.39
N SER A 233 -4.18 10.98 -0.93
CA SER A 233 -4.69 12.34 -1.18
C SER A 233 -4.88 12.72 -2.66
N ASP A 234 -4.01 12.19 -3.51
CA ASP A 234 -3.95 12.36 -4.97
C ASP A 234 -5.01 11.57 -5.73
N GLU A 235 -5.60 10.55 -5.11
CA GLU A 235 -6.48 9.59 -5.79
C GLU A 235 -7.97 9.72 -5.41
N LEU A 236 -8.30 10.51 -4.37
CA LEU A 236 -9.66 10.56 -3.79
C LEU A 236 -10.57 11.68 -4.35
N CYS A 237 -10.03 12.54 -5.21
CA CYS A 237 -10.71 13.73 -5.73
C CYS A 237 -10.66 13.83 -7.27
N CYS A 238 -10.93 12.72 -7.95
CA CYS A 238 -10.75 12.57 -9.39
C CYS A 238 -12.09 12.52 -10.14
N LYS A 239 -12.22 13.32 -11.21
CA LYS A 239 -13.35 13.24 -12.17
C LYS A 239 -13.16 12.17 -13.23
N ALA A 240 -11.90 11.89 -13.56
CA ALA A 240 -11.46 10.81 -14.43
C ALA A 240 -10.02 10.45 -14.05
N CYS A 241 -9.57 9.25 -14.42
CA CYS A 241 -8.20 8.81 -14.15
C CYS A 241 -7.28 9.10 -15.33
N GLN A 242 -6.07 9.55 -15.01
CA GLN A 242 -4.94 9.61 -15.91
C GLN A 242 -4.37 8.20 -16.13
N GLY A 243 -3.94 7.89 -17.35
CA GLY A 243 -3.29 6.61 -17.64
C GLY A 243 -4.25 5.41 -17.63
N LYS A 244 -3.92 4.37 -16.86
CA LYS A 244 -4.64 3.07 -16.86
C LYS A 244 -5.48 2.83 -15.61
N GLY A 245 -5.54 3.79 -14.68
CA GLY A 245 -6.35 3.67 -13.47
C GLY A 245 -7.83 3.46 -13.80
N PHE A 246 -8.53 2.72 -12.92
CA PHE A 246 -9.98 2.57 -12.99
C PHE A 246 -10.66 3.66 -12.17
N HIS A 247 -11.69 4.28 -12.75
CA HIS A 247 -12.44 5.36 -12.11
C HIS A 247 -13.69 4.81 -11.44
N CYS A 248 -13.77 4.93 -10.11
CA CYS A 248 -14.98 4.68 -9.35
C CYS A 248 -15.96 5.85 -9.51
N LYS A 249 -17.27 5.58 -9.52
CA LYS A 249 -18.33 6.62 -9.43
C LYS A 249 -18.20 7.57 -8.24
N SER A 250 -17.51 7.17 -7.17
CA SER A 250 -17.21 8.02 -6.00
C SER A 250 -16.17 9.11 -6.27
N GLY A 251 -15.56 9.11 -7.46
CA GLY A 251 -14.47 10.01 -7.83
C GLY A 251 -13.12 9.57 -7.29
N VAL A 252 -12.88 8.26 -7.25
CA VAL A 252 -11.62 7.64 -6.77
C VAL A 252 -10.97 6.89 -7.93
N CYS A 253 -9.65 7.00 -8.05
CA CYS A 253 -8.86 6.23 -9.00
C CYS A 253 -8.16 5.06 -8.29
N ILE A 254 -8.31 3.85 -8.83
CA ILE A 254 -7.67 2.64 -8.31
C ILE A 254 -6.76 2.00 -9.38
N PRO A 255 -5.73 1.24 -8.98
CA PRO A 255 -4.88 0.53 -9.92
C PRO A 255 -5.67 -0.43 -10.82
N SER A 256 -5.24 -0.64 -12.07
CA SER A 256 -5.95 -1.54 -13.00
C SER A 256 -6.07 -2.97 -12.48
N GLN A 257 -5.05 -3.46 -11.76
CA GLN A 257 -5.02 -4.80 -11.17
C GLN A 257 -5.97 -4.97 -9.98
N TYR A 258 -6.70 -3.92 -9.58
CA TYR A 258 -7.72 -3.99 -8.53
C TYR A 258 -9.11 -4.32 -9.10
N GLN A 259 -9.28 -4.33 -10.42
CA GLN A 259 -10.48 -4.89 -11.02
C GLN A 259 -10.45 -6.42 -10.95
N CYS A 260 -11.55 -7.02 -10.52
CA CYS A 260 -11.72 -8.48 -10.44
C CYS A 260 -10.64 -9.17 -9.58
N ASN A 261 -10.19 -8.51 -8.52
CA ASN A 261 -9.16 -9.04 -7.62
C ASN A 261 -9.76 -9.83 -6.43
N GLY A 262 -11.10 -9.91 -6.33
CA GLY A 262 -11.82 -10.56 -5.25
C GLY A 262 -11.96 -9.73 -3.97
N GLU A 263 -11.65 -8.44 -4.03
CA GLU A 263 -11.82 -7.44 -2.97
C GLU A 263 -12.62 -6.25 -3.51
N VAL A 264 -13.63 -5.81 -2.77
CA VAL A 264 -14.36 -4.59 -3.13
C VAL A 264 -13.52 -3.38 -2.73
N ASP A 265 -12.93 -2.69 -3.70
CA ASP A 265 -12.09 -1.51 -3.50
C ASP A 265 -12.88 -0.19 -3.67
N CYS A 266 -13.75 -0.07 -4.68
CA CYS A 266 -14.64 1.09 -4.80
C CYS A 266 -15.79 0.99 -3.78
N ILE A 267 -16.17 2.10 -3.12
CA ILE A 267 -17.34 2.12 -2.21
C ILE A 267 -18.66 1.76 -2.89
N THR A 268 -18.73 1.89 -4.21
CA THR A 268 -19.88 1.47 -5.04
C THR A 268 -19.80 0.01 -5.49
N GLY A 269 -18.63 -0.62 -5.41
CA GLY A 269 -18.36 -2.02 -5.74
C GLY A 269 -18.46 -2.40 -7.21
N GLU A 270 -18.25 -1.45 -8.11
CA GLU A 270 -18.32 -1.62 -9.57
C GLU A 270 -17.04 -2.18 -10.21
N ASP A 271 -15.96 -2.27 -9.44
CA ASP A 271 -14.69 -2.91 -9.77
C ASP A 271 -14.77 -4.44 -9.77
N GLU A 272 -15.74 -5.02 -9.06
CA GLU A 272 -15.91 -6.47 -8.88
C GLU A 272 -17.16 -7.04 -9.59
N VAL A 273 -17.76 -6.30 -10.53
CA VAL A 273 -18.92 -6.75 -11.31
C VAL A 273 -18.52 -7.18 -12.72
N GLY A 274 -19.17 -8.24 -13.24
CA GLY A 274 -18.92 -8.70 -14.62
C GLY A 274 -17.59 -9.43 -14.82
N CYS A 275 -16.99 -9.94 -13.74
CA CYS A 275 -15.71 -10.65 -13.76
C CYS A 275 -15.85 -12.08 -14.31
N ALA A 276 -15.92 -12.20 -15.64
CA ALA A 276 -15.89 -13.49 -16.34
C ALA A 276 -14.48 -13.73 -16.91
N GLY A 277 -13.58 -14.36 -16.14
CA GLY A 277 -12.34 -14.90 -16.72
C GLY A 277 -11.03 -14.72 -15.97
N PHE A 278 -10.99 -14.16 -14.75
CA PHE A 278 -9.75 -14.13 -13.97
C PHE A 278 -9.62 -15.38 -13.10
N ALA A 279 -9.30 -16.50 -13.75
CA ALA A 279 -8.66 -17.60 -13.05
C ALA A 279 -7.26 -17.13 -12.61
N SER A 280 -6.96 -17.33 -11.34
CA SER A 280 -5.65 -17.10 -10.72
C SER A 280 -4.50 -17.44 -11.66
N VAL A 281 -3.64 -16.47 -11.96
CA VAL A 281 -2.35 -16.77 -12.60
C VAL A 281 -1.63 -17.79 -11.72
N ALA A 282 -1.26 -18.92 -12.32
CA ALA A 282 -0.49 -19.96 -11.65
C ALA A 282 0.78 -19.32 -11.06
N GLN A 283 0.97 -19.43 -9.75
CA GLN A 283 2.20 -19.00 -9.10
C GLN A 283 3.35 -19.87 -9.62
N GLU A 284 4.30 -19.26 -10.30
CA GLU A 284 5.64 -19.83 -10.47
C GLU A 284 6.23 -20.09 -9.09
N GLU A 285 6.87 -21.25 -8.92
CA GLU A 285 7.59 -21.64 -7.70
C GLU A 285 8.62 -20.55 -7.33
N THR A 286 8.24 -19.69 -6.39
CA THR A 286 9.09 -18.64 -5.84
C THR A 286 9.26 -18.92 -4.35
N GLU A 287 10.50 -18.83 -3.87
CA GLU A 287 10.82 -19.02 -2.46
C GLU A 287 10.29 -17.81 -1.68
N ILE A 288 9.12 -17.98 -1.06
CA ILE A 288 8.46 -16.96 -0.23
C ILE A 288 9.20 -16.90 1.11
N LEU A 289 9.81 -15.75 1.41
CA LEU A 289 10.62 -15.55 2.62
C LEU A 289 9.80 -15.04 3.81
N THR A 290 8.67 -14.38 3.54
CA THR A 290 7.80 -13.79 4.57
C THR A 290 6.33 -14.01 4.22
N ALA A 291 5.47 -14.12 5.22
CA ALA A 291 4.04 -14.26 5.00
C ALA A 291 3.44 -12.95 4.44
N ASP A 292 2.53 -13.05 3.47
CA ASP A 292 1.81 -11.92 2.91
C ASP A 292 0.71 -11.45 3.89
N MET A 293 1.00 -10.38 4.64
CA MET A 293 0.04 -9.82 5.61
C MET A 293 -1.07 -8.99 4.94
N ASP A 294 -0.92 -8.59 3.67
CA ASP A 294 -2.01 -7.99 2.89
C ASP A 294 -3.06 -9.04 2.50
N ALA A 295 -2.65 -10.27 2.20
CA ALA A 295 -3.57 -11.39 2.06
C ALA A 295 -4.34 -11.68 3.36
N GLU A 296 -3.68 -11.66 4.52
CA GLU A 296 -4.37 -11.80 5.81
C GLU A 296 -5.33 -10.63 6.07
N ARG A 297 -4.99 -9.40 5.67
CA ARG A 297 -5.91 -8.25 5.74
C ARG A 297 -7.18 -8.50 4.92
N ARG A 298 -7.09 -9.02 3.69
CA ARG A 298 -8.25 -9.43 2.87
C ARG A 298 -9.07 -10.51 3.55
N ARG A 299 -8.40 -11.51 4.13
CA ARG A 299 -9.05 -12.57 4.90
C ARG A 299 -9.82 -12.00 6.10
N ILE A 300 -9.26 -11.06 6.85
CA ILE A 300 -9.96 -10.41 7.99
C ILE A 300 -11.17 -9.61 7.50
N LYS A 301 -11.09 -8.90 6.36
CA LYS A 301 -12.26 -8.24 5.75
C LYS A 301 -13.40 -9.23 5.50
N SER A 302 -13.09 -10.45 5.07
CA SER A 302 -14.09 -11.50 4.84
C SER A 302 -14.78 -12.00 6.13
N LEU A 303 -14.20 -11.75 7.30
CA LEU A 303 -14.75 -12.12 8.61
C LEU A 303 -15.52 -10.98 9.29
N LEU A 304 -15.61 -9.81 8.67
CA LEU A 304 -16.43 -8.71 9.16
C LEU A 304 -17.92 -9.11 9.16
N PRO A 305 -18.79 -8.44 9.95
CA PRO A 305 -20.20 -8.79 10.07
C PRO A 305 -20.88 -8.89 8.71
N LYS A 306 -21.36 -10.09 8.38
CA LYS A 306 -22.09 -10.40 7.16
C LYS A 306 -23.57 -10.58 7.49
N LEU A 307 -24.40 -9.72 6.93
CA LEU A 307 -25.86 -9.84 7.00
C LEU A 307 -26.46 -9.51 5.63
N SER A 308 -27.54 -10.19 5.28
CA SER A 308 -28.23 -9.97 4.01
C SER A 308 -29.00 -8.65 4.04
N CYS A 309 -28.70 -7.75 3.13
CA CYS A 309 -29.42 -6.50 2.93
C CYS A 309 -29.69 -6.31 1.43
N GLY A 310 -30.92 -5.94 1.04
CA GLY A 310 -31.27 -5.70 -0.37
C GLY A 310 -31.24 -6.94 -1.29
N VAL A 311 -31.23 -8.16 -0.71
CA VAL A 311 -31.12 -9.40 -1.48
C VAL A 311 -32.43 -9.75 -2.18
N LYS A 312 -32.39 -9.87 -3.51
CA LYS A 312 -33.49 -10.40 -4.33
C LYS A 312 -33.55 -11.92 -4.23
N ASN A 313 -33.84 -12.49 -3.05
CA ASN A 313 -33.99 -13.94 -2.96
C ASN A 313 -35.17 -14.39 -3.83
N ARG A 314 -34.88 -15.17 -4.87
CA ARG A 314 -35.90 -15.97 -5.57
C ARG A 314 -36.34 -17.05 -4.57
N MET A 315 -37.34 -16.75 -3.75
CA MET A 315 -38.11 -17.82 -3.14
C MET A 315 -38.78 -18.58 -4.29
N HIS A 316 -38.29 -19.78 -4.59
CA HIS A 316 -39.05 -20.74 -5.38
C HIS A 316 -40.33 -21.04 -4.60
N ILE A 317 -41.40 -20.30 -4.88
CA ILE A 317 -42.75 -20.65 -4.45
C ILE A 317 -43.02 -21.98 -5.16
N ARG A 318 -42.86 -23.10 -4.45
CA ARG A 318 -43.42 -24.39 -4.86
C ARG A 318 -44.93 -24.18 -4.99
N ARG A 319 -45.42 -23.92 -6.20
CA ARG A 319 -46.84 -24.11 -6.51
C ARG A 319 -47.15 -25.58 -6.24
N LYS A 320 -47.87 -25.87 -5.16
CA LYS A 320 -48.50 -27.18 -4.97
C LYS A 320 -49.38 -27.41 -6.21
N ARG A 321 -49.07 -28.47 -6.95
CA ARG A 321 -49.97 -29.05 -7.96
C ARG A 321 -51.16 -29.67 -7.26
#